data_AF-A0A382IGN3-F1
#
_entry.id   AF-A0A382IGN3-F1
#
_cell.length_a   1.000
_cell.length_b   1.000
_cell.length_c   1.000
_cell.angle_alpha   90.00
_cell.angle_beta   90.00
_cell.angle_gamma   90.00
#
_symmetry.space_group_name_H-M   'P 1'
#
loop_
_entity.id
_entity.type
_entity.pdbx_description
1 polymer ?
#
loop_
_entity_poly.entity_id
_entity_poly.type
_entity_poly.pdbx_seq_one_letter_code
_entity_poly.pdbx_strand_id
1 'polypeptide(L)'
;IENFKSFLRDLVMHGIVGTALGGVCTIVGEPQNLLIANVAGWEFIEFFLRMAPITFPVFVAGMITCFTVEKLHIAGFGTHLPLRIKKIFHEYNTYDVNQRTDILKLELFIEMFVGILLIIALALHLAAVGIVGLGVIILLTAFKGITKEHDLGDAFKEALPFTALLVVFFGVVSVIADQELFAPIINYVLSKSTDIQPQIFFLANGILSAISDNVFVATIYINEIKEALDMNTITRSQFDNLAIAINTGTNIPSIATPNGQAAFLFLLTSSLAPLINLSYIRMVLMALPYTIVLSIVGYLSVVNFL
;
A
#
# COMPACT_ATOMS: atom_id res chain seq x y z
N ILE A 1 12.62 -0.16 28.44
CA ILE A 1 11.76 -0.97 27.54
C ILE A 1 10.73 -0.10 26.86
N GLU A 2 9.98 0.76 27.57
CA GLU A 2 9.01 1.67 26.94
C GLU A 2 9.59 2.59 25.86
N ASN A 3 10.76 3.21 26.07
CA ASN A 3 11.41 4.01 25.01
C ASN A 3 11.77 3.17 23.77
N PHE A 4 12.08 1.89 23.94
CA PHE A 4 12.35 0.99 22.82
C PHE A 4 11.06 0.62 22.07
N LYS A 5 9.97 0.33 22.80
CA LYS A 5 8.65 0.11 22.20
C LYS A 5 8.19 1.34 21.40
N SER A 6 8.39 2.54 21.95
CA SER A 6 8.05 3.79 21.27
C SER A 6 8.90 4.01 20.03
N PHE A 7 10.22 3.77 20.08
CA PHE A 7 11.09 3.80 18.88
C PHE A 7 10.67 2.77 17.82
N LEU A 8 10.32 1.54 18.20
CA LEU A 8 9.84 0.55 17.25
C LEU A 8 8.52 0.97 16.61
N ARG A 9 7.59 1.51 17.40
CA ARG A 9 6.31 2.03 16.90
C ARG A 9 6.52 3.18 15.91
N ASP A 10 7.42 4.09 16.23
CA ASP A 10 7.84 5.20 15.37
C ASP A 10 8.35 4.68 14.02
N LEU A 11 9.36 3.79 14.05
CA LEU A 11 9.95 3.18 12.87
C LEU A 11 8.93 2.44 12.00
N VAL A 12 8.07 1.64 12.62
CA VAL A 12 7.06 0.84 11.91
C VAL A 12 5.98 1.75 11.31
N MET A 13 5.52 2.78 12.02
CA MET A 13 4.54 3.73 11.50
C MET A 13 5.09 4.52 10.30
N HIS A 14 6.36 4.96 10.36
CA HIS A 14 7.01 5.55 9.18
C HIS A 14 7.14 4.55 8.04
N GLY A 15 7.44 3.29 8.34
CA GLY A 15 7.52 2.21 7.36
C GLY A 15 6.22 1.99 6.60
N ILE A 16 5.09 1.83 7.30
CA ILE A 16 3.79 1.60 6.65
C ILE A 16 3.30 2.83 5.87
N VAL A 17 3.53 4.05 6.39
CA VAL A 17 3.21 5.29 5.65
C VAL A 17 4.10 5.43 4.42
N GLY A 18 5.38 5.05 4.53
CA GLY A 18 6.31 5.02 3.41
C GLY A 18 5.89 4.05 2.32
N THR A 19 5.38 2.86 2.69
CA THR A 19 4.81 1.89 1.74
C THR A 19 3.62 2.49 1.00
N ALA A 20 2.72 3.20 1.70
CA ALA A 20 1.60 3.88 1.07
C ALA A 20 2.06 4.96 0.07
N LEU A 21 2.97 5.84 0.50
CA LEU A 21 3.51 6.92 -0.33
C LEU A 21 4.22 6.42 -1.58
N GLY A 22 5.05 5.37 -1.43
CA GLY A 22 5.72 4.73 -2.57
C GLY A 22 4.74 3.95 -3.44
N GLY A 23 3.75 3.30 -2.82
CA GLY A 23 2.76 2.46 -3.47
C GLY A 23 1.97 3.18 -4.55
N VAL A 24 1.52 4.42 -4.29
CA VAL A 24 0.75 5.22 -5.25
C VAL A 24 1.53 5.58 -6.52
N CYS A 25 2.87 5.61 -6.45
CA CYS A 25 3.70 6.12 -7.54
C CYS A 25 3.79 5.17 -8.74
N THR A 26 3.56 3.87 -8.54
CA THR A 26 3.77 2.83 -9.57
C THR A 26 2.64 1.81 -9.62
N ILE A 27 2.51 1.10 -10.74
CA ILE A 27 1.54 -0.01 -10.89
C ILE A 27 1.81 -1.11 -9.84
N VAL A 28 3.09 -1.41 -9.63
CA VAL A 28 3.53 -2.41 -8.64
C VAL A 28 3.71 -1.69 -7.32
N GLY A 29 2.85 -2.00 -6.34
CA GLY A 29 2.89 -1.39 -5.02
C GLY A 29 1.64 -1.75 -4.23
N GLU A 30 0.48 -1.30 -4.72
CA GLU A 30 -0.81 -1.62 -4.13
C GLU A 30 -1.76 -2.31 -5.14
N PRO A 31 -2.57 -3.30 -4.73
CA PRO A 31 -3.39 -4.10 -5.65
C PRO A 31 -4.35 -3.27 -6.51
N GLN A 32 -4.88 -2.17 -5.98
CA GLN A 32 -5.76 -1.28 -6.73
C GLN A 32 -5.08 -0.58 -7.89
N ASN A 33 -3.77 -0.33 -7.83
CA ASN A 33 -3.05 0.32 -8.93
C ASN A 33 -2.99 -0.62 -10.13
N LEU A 34 -2.73 -1.90 -9.89
CA LEU A 34 -2.75 -2.94 -10.91
C LEU A 34 -4.16 -3.06 -11.52
N LEU A 35 -5.20 -3.05 -10.68
CA LEU A 35 -6.58 -3.14 -11.15
C LEU A 35 -6.97 -1.94 -12.02
N ILE A 36 -6.70 -0.71 -11.56
CA ILE A 36 -7.01 0.51 -12.32
C ILE A 36 -6.22 0.56 -13.62
N ALA A 37 -4.92 0.22 -13.59
CA ALA A 37 -4.11 0.18 -14.79
C ALA A 37 -4.62 -0.85 -15.81
N ASN A 38 -5.07 -2.02 -15.36
CA ASN A 38 -5.62 -3.05 -16.23
C ASN A 38 -6.91 -2.58 -16.91
N VAL A 39 -7.83 -1.98 -16.13
CA VAL A 39 -9.10 -1.45 -16.65
C VAL A 39 -8.89 -0.28 -17.59
N ALA A 40 -7.92 0.60 -17.28
CA ALA A 40 -7.57 1.74 -18.12
C ALA A 40 -6.70 1.37 -19.34
N GLY A 41 -6.11 0.18 -19.35
CA GLY A 41 -5.15 -0.24 -20.37
C GLY A 41 -3.85 0.55 -20.32
N TRP A 42 -3.38 0.92 -19.12
CA TRP A 42 -2.12 1.63 -18.92
C TRP A 42 -0.97 0.67 -18.64
N GLU A 43 0.13 0.85 -19.38
CA GLU A 43 1.39 0.17 -19.13
C GLU A 43 2.19 0.84 -18.00
N PHE A 44 3.23 0.17 -17.48
CA PHE A 44 4.01 0.64 -16.32
C PHE A 44 4.47 2.11 -16.41
N ILE A 45 5.11 2.47 -17.53
CA ILE A 45 5.64 3.83 -17.73
C ILE A 45 4.51 4.83 -17.90
N GLU A 46 3.42 4.44 -18.57
CA GLU A 46 2.27 5.30 -18.78
C GLU A 46 1.59 5.64 -17.45
N PHE A 47 1.34 4.64 -16.60
CA PHE A 47 0.80 4.85 -15.26
C PHE A 47 1.67 5.81 -14.45
N PHE A 48 2.98 5.58 -14.43
CA PHE A 48 3.93 6.43 -13.70
C PHE A 48 3.84 7.89 -14.16
N LEU A 49 3.85 8.13 -15.47
CA LEU A 49 3.78 9.50 -16.02
C LEU A 49 2.42 10.16 -15.78
N ARG A 50 1.32 9.42 -15.87
CA ARG A 50 -0.04 9.94 -15.61
C ARG A 50 -0.26 10.28 -14.14
N MET A 51 0.31 9.48 -13.22
CA MET A 51 0.19 9.71 -11.79
C MET A 51 1.19 10.76 -11.27
N ALA A 52 2.30 11.01 -11.97
CA ALA A 52 3.37 11.90 -11.53
C ALA A 52 2.92 13.31 -11.08
N PRO A 53 1.97 14.01 -11.75
CA PRO A 53 1.56 15.35 -11.34
C PRO A 53 0.90 15.40 -9.96
N ILE A 54 0.36 14.28 -9.46
CA ILE A 54 -0.24 14.19 -8.11
C ILE A 54 0.73 13.49 -7.15
N THR A 55 1.29 12.36 -7.56
CA THR A 55 2.10 11.52 -6.68
C THR A 55 3.43 12.15 -6.30
N PHE A 56 4.09 12.89 -7.19
CA PHE A 56 5.38 13.51 -6.88
C PHE A 56 5.27 14.66 -5.86
N PRO A 57 4.32 15.62 -6.00
CA PRO A 57 4.07 16.61 -4.95
C PRO A 57 3.71 15.98 -3.60
N VAL A 58 2.85 14.96 -3.61
CA VAL A 58 2.44 14.23 -2.40
C VAL A 58 3.63 13.51 -1.76
N PHE A 59 4.48 12.87 -2.55
CA PHE A 59 5.70 12.22 -2.07
C PHE A 59 6.64 13.21 -1.38
N VAL A 60 6.91 14.36 -2.02
CA VAL A 60 7.75 15.42 -1.44
C VAL A 60 7.13 15.95 -0.14
N ALA A 61 5.83 16.19 -0.11
CA ALA A 61 5.12 16.63 1.09
C ALA A 61 5.15 15.56 2.20
N GLY A 62 5.08 14.28 1.84
CA GLY A 62 5.22 13.14 2.76
C GLY A 62 6.60 13.06 3.39
N MET A 63 7.66 13.23 2.59
CA MET A 63 9.03 13.28 3.10
C MET A 63 9.26 14.47 4.04
N ILE A 64 8.72 15.64 3.69
CA ILE A 64 8.77 16.83 4.56
C ILE A 64 8.00 16.57 5.86
N THR A 65 6.82 15.96 5.78
CA THR A 65 6.01 15.60 6.96
C THR A 65 6.76 14.63 7.84
N CYS A 66 7.38 13.59 7.27
CA CYS A 66 8.20 12.62 7.99
C CYS A 66 9.32 13.30 8.78
N PHE A 67 10.09 14.16 8.13
CA PHE A 67 11.13 14.93 8.80
C PHE A 67 10.54 15.85 9.91
N THR A 68 9.39 16.46 9.66
CA THR A 68 8.78 17.43 10.56
C THR A 68 8.20 16.77 11.81
N VAL A 69 7.45 15.66 11.68
CA VAL A 69 6.87 14.96 12.83
C VAL A 69 7.94 14.35 13.72
N GLU A 70 9.04 13.88 13.12
CA GLU A 70 10.20 13.37 13.83
C GLU A 70 10.91 14.48 14.61
N LYS A 71 11.26 15.58 13.93
CA LYS A 71 11.99 16.69 14.54
C LYS A 71 11.19 17.41 15.64
N LEU A 72 9.88 17.57 15.44
CA LEU A 72 9.00 18.27 16.38
C LEU A 72 8.33 17.33 17.40
N HIS A 73 8.60 16.02 17.34
CA HIS A 73 8.04 15.02 18.24
C HIS A 73 6.49 15.01 18.27
N ILE A 74 5.86 15.20 17.11
CA ILE A 74 4.40 15.29 16.98
C ILE A 74 3.80 13.88 17.05
N ALA A 75 2.61 13.74 17.66
CA ALA A 75 1.84 12.49 17.72
C ALA A 75 2.60 11.26 18.33
N GLY A 76 3.74 11.50 18.99
CA GLY A 76 4.56 10.46 19.60
C GLY A 76 5.66 9.86 18.72
N PHE A 77 6.01 10.55 17.62
CA PHE A 77 7.26 10.35 16.87
C PHE A 77 8.45 11.03 17.56
N GLY A 78 9.67 10.80 17.07
CA GLY A 78 10.92 11.38 17.60
C GLY A 78 11.55 10.59 18.73
N THR A 79 11.17 9.34 18.97
CA THR A 79 11.78 8.58 20.07
C THR A 79 13.08 7.91 19.61
N HIS A 80 14.22 8.22 20.21
CA HIS A 80 15.49 7.57 19.83
C HIS A 80 15.68 6.16 20.42
N LEU A 81 16.40 5.31 19.68
CA LEU A 81 16.85 3.99 20.13
C LEU A 81 17.71 4.10 21.41
N PRO A 82 17.30 3.49 22.53
CA PRO A 82 18.11 3.52 23.75
C PRO A 82 19.49 2.87 23.56
N LEU A 83 20.55 3.55 24.01
CA LEU A 83 21.95 3.10 23.85
C LEU A 83 22.19 1.68 24.35
N ARG A 84 21.57 1.29 25.48
CA ARG A 84 21.66 -0.07 26.03
C ARG A 84 21.14 -1.12 25.05
N ILE A 85 20.01 -0.85 24.40
CA ILE A 85 19.42 -1.78 23.43
C ILE A 85 20.26 -1.83 22.16
N LYS A 86 20.74 -0.67 21.68
CA LYS A 86 21.69 -0.60 20.56
C LYS A 86 22.93 -1.47 20.82
N LYS A 87 23.49 -1.40 22.04
CA LYS A 87 24.63 -2.22 22.44
C LYS A 87 24.32 -3.71 22.38
N ILE A 88 23.17 -4.13 22.91
CA ILE A 88 22.72 -5.53 22.87
C ILE A 88 22.60 -6.04 21.43
N PHE A 89 21.97 -5.28 20.53
CA PHE A 89 21.89 -5.65 19.12
C PHE A 89 23.27 -5.78 18.47
N HIS A 90 24.21 -4.89 18.81
CA HIS A 90 25.55 -4.93 18.26
C HIS A 90 26.36 -6.13 18.79
N GLU A 91 26.25 -6.44 20.08
CA GLU A 91 26.87 -7.61 20.70
C GLU A 91 26.29 -8.90 20.12
N TYR A 92 24.97 -8.98 19.96
CA TYR A 92 24.28 -10.11 19.35
C TYR A 92 24.67 -10.31 17.87
N ASN A 93 24.69 -9.24 17.06
CA ASN A 93 25.12 -9.33 15.67
C ASN A 93 26.58 -9.81 15.55
N THR A 94 27.46 -9.36 16.46
CA THR A 94 28.86 -9.83 16.49
C THR A 94 28.93 -11.31 16.81
N TYR A 95 28.15 -11.77 17.79
CA TYR A 95 28.03 -13.17 18.13
C TYR A 95 27.49 -14.01 16.96
N ASP A 96 26.42 -13.56 16.30
CA ASP A 96 25.80 -14.25 15.16
C ASP A 96 26.76 -14.37 13.98
N VAL A 97 27.45 -13.29 13.61
CA VAL A 97 28.49 -13.28 12.56
C VAL A 97 29.61 -14.27 12.87
N ASN A 98 30.06 -14.34 14.13
CA ASN A 98 31.11 -15.26 14.54
C ASN A 98 30.68 -16.73 14.52
N GLN A 99 29.37 -17.00 14.55
CA GLN A 99 28.83 -18.36 14.47
C GLN A 99 28.39 -18.76 13.05
N ARG A 100 28.64 -17.93 12.04
CA ARG A 100 28.26 -18.25 10.65
C ARG A 100 29.02 -19.46 10.12
N THR A 101 28.27 -20.53 9.87
CA THR A 101 28.74 -21.74 9.19
C THR A 101 28.76 -21.55 7.67
N ASP A 102 29.42 -22.45 6.96
CA ASP A 102 29.43 -22.41 5.49
C ASP A 102 28.04 -22.68 4.88
N ILE A 103 27.17 -23.39 5.61
CA ILE A 103 25.76 -23.58 5.24
C ILE A 103 25.02 -22.23 5.24
N LEU A 104 25.15 -21.43 6.29
CA LEU A 104 24.53 -20.09 6.36
C LEU A 104 25.06 -19.15 5.25
N LYS A 105 26.34 -19.25 4.89
CA LYS A 105 26.89 -18.49 3.75
C LYS A 105 26.28 -18.94 2.42
N LEU A 106 26.08 -20.24 2.24
CA LEU A 106 25.43 -20.78 1.04
C LEU A 106 23.98 -20.32 0.94
N GLU A 107 23.23 -20.32 2.05
CA GLU A 107 21.86 -19.79 2.09
C GLU A 107 21.79 -18.33 1.66
N LEU A 108 22.71 -17.48 2.13
CA LEU A 108 22.78 -16.07 1.72
C LEU A 108 23.11 -15.92 0.22
N PHE A 109 23.96 -16.79 -0.33
CA PHE A 109 24.26 -16.77 -1.77
C PHE A 109 23.04 -17.18 -2.60
N ILE A 110 22.29 -18.18 -2.16
CA ILE A 110 21.02 -18.59 -2.77
C ILE A 110 20.01 -17.43 -2.73
N GLU A 111 19.85 -16.76 -1.59
CA GLU A 111 18.96 -15.59 -1.47
C GLU A 111 19.33 -14.48 -2.46
N MET A 112 20.62 -14.17 -2.57
CA MET A 112 21.11 -13.16 -3.50
C MET A 112 20.86 -13.56 -4.96
N PHE A 113 21.12 -14.83 -5.31
CA PHE A 113 20.88 -15.36 -6.65
C PHE A 113 19.39 -15.29 -7.03
N VAL A 114 18.51 -15.74 -6.14
CA VAL A 114 17.06 -15.68 -6.37
C VAL A 114 16.58 -14.22 -6.40
N GLY A 115 17.15 -13.33 -5.59
CA GLY A 115 16.88 -11.89 -5.64
C GLY A 115 17.24 -11.26 -6.98
N ILE A 116 18.36 -11.63 -7.59
CA ILE A 116 18.72 -11.19 -8.94
C ILE A 116 17.73 -11.71 -9.97
N LEU A 117 17.33 -12.98 -9.88
CA LEU A 117 16.30 -13.55 -10.77
C LEU A 117 14.96 -12.81 -10.65
N LEU A 118 14.55 -12.46 -9.43
CA LEU A 118 13.35 -11.65 -9.19
C LEU A 118 13.43 -10.30 -9.90
N ILE A 119 14.57 -9.58 -9.78
CA ILE A 119 14.77 -8.28 -10.43
C ILE A 119 14.66 -8.43 -11.96
N ILE A 120 15.29 -9.46 -12.54
CA ILE A 120 15.24 -9.70 -13.99
C ILE A 120 13.81 -10.03 -14.43
N ALA A 121 13.11 -10.90 -13.70
CA ALA A 121 11.75 -11.31 -14.03
C ALA A 121 10.76 -10.15 -13.99
N LEU A 122 10.87 -9.27 -13.00
CA LEU A 122 10.06 -8.06 -12.89
C LEU A 122 10.43 -7.02 -13.96
N ALA A 123 11.72 -6.77 -14.18
CA ALA A 123 12.16 -5.77 -15.15
C ALA A 123 11.75 -6.13 -16.59
N LEU A 124 11.80 -7.42 -16.95
CA LEU A 124 11.46 -7.91 -18.29
C LEU A 124 10.01 -8.37 -18.43
N HIS A 125 9.17 -8.24 -17.39
CA HIS A 125 7.77 -8.68 -17.39
C HIS A 125 7.59 -10.13 -17.87
N LEU A 126 8.48 -11.05 -17.45
CA LEU A 126 8.54 -12.42 -17.99
C LEU A 126 7.28 -13.26 -17.71
N ALA A 127 6.55 -12.94 -16.64
CA ALA A 127 5.33 -13.63 -16.24
C ALA A 127 4.46 -12.73 -15.35
N ALA A 128 3.24 -13.17 -15.09
CA ALA A 128 2.38 -12.53 -14.09
C ALA A 128 3.08 -12.50 -12.71
N VAL A 129 2.97 -11.37 -12.01
CA VAL A 129 3.71 -11.11 -10.76
C VAL A 129 3.51 -12.20 -9.71
N GLY A 130 2.30 -12.75 -9.59
CA GLY A 130 2.03 -13.86 -8.67
C GLY A 130 2.79 -15.15 -8.99
N ILE A 131 3.00 -15.44 -10.28
CA ILE A 131 3.78 -16.61 -10.73
C ILE A 131 5.27 -16.40 -10.43
N VAL A 132 5.77 -15.18 -10.66
CA VAL A 132 7.15 -14.82 -10.32
C VAL A 132 7.39 -14.97 -8.81
N GLY A 133 6.48 -14.45 -7.97
CA GLY A 133 6.56 -14.57 -6.51
C GLY A 133 6.52 -16.03 -6.04
N LEU A 134 5.60 -16.84 -6.58
CA LEU A 134 5.54 -18.28 -6.30
C LEU A 134 6.84 -18.98 -6.68
N GLY A 135 7.39 -18.68 -7.85
CA GLY A 135 8.66 -19.24 -8.31
C GLY A 135 9.82 -18.90 -7.37
N VAL A 136 9.91 -17.65 -6.92
CA VAL A 136 10.91 -17.20 -5.93
C VAL A 136 10.77 -17.97 -4.62
N ILE A 137 9.56 -18.10 -4.10
CA ILE A 137 9.30 -18.85 -2.85
C ILE A 137 9.74 -20.30 -3.02
N ILE A 138 9.34 -20.97 -4.10
CA ILE A 138 9.70 -22.37 -4.38
C ILE A 138 11.22 -22.54 -4.47
N LEU A 139 11.92 -21.66 -5.20
CA LEU A 139 13.38 -21.74 -5.34
C LEU A 139 14.07 -21.55 -3.99
N LEU A 140 13.65 -20.56 -3.20
CA LEU A 140 14.23 -20.30 -1.89
C LEU A 140 14.02 -21.46 -0.93
N THR A 141 12.78 -21.96 -0.80
CA THR A 141 12.47 -23.04 0.13
C THR A 141 13.14 -24.35 -0.30
N ALA A 142 13.12 -24.68 -1.59
CA ALA A 142 13.78 -25.88 -2.10
C ALA A 142 15.30 -25.85 -1.91
N PHE A 143 15.98 -24.76 -2.27
CA PHE A 143 17.43 -24.67 -2.14
C PHE A 143 17.91 -24.55 -0.68
N LYS A 144 17.07 -24.08 0.23
CA LYS A 144 17.32 -24.13 1.68
C LYS A 144 16.96 -25.47 2.34
N GLY A 145 16.48 -26.45 1.56
CA GLY A 145 16.13 -27.78 2.05
C GLY A 145 14.77 -27.89 2.74
N ILE A 146 13.92 -26.86 2.66
CA ILE A 146 12.54 -26.86 3.16
C ILE A 146 11.64 -27.39 2.04
N THR A 147 11.52 -28.71 1.94
CA THR A 147 10.75 -29.38 0.88
C THR A 147 9.54 -30.17 1.38
N LYS A 148 9.33 -30.24 2.71
CA LYS A 148 8.20 -30.96 3.29
C LYS A 148 7.03 -30.00 3.53
N GLU A 149 5.82 -30.46 3.23
CA GLU A 149 4.60 -29.68 3.40
C GLU A 149 4.41 -29.19 4.85
N HIS A 150 4.72 -30.04 5.83
CA HIS A 150 4.57 -29.68 7.24
C HIS A 150 5.40 -28.46 7.64
N ASP A 151 6.59 -28.33 7.06
CA ASP A 151 7.52 -27.23 7.34
C ASP A 151 7.12 -25.94 6.59
N LEU A 152 6.24 -26.04 5.58
CA LEU A 152 5.72 -24.90 4.80
C LEU A 152 4.41 -24.37 5.36
N GLY A 153 3.53 -25.24 5.87
CA GLY A 153 2.17 -24.88 6.26
C GLY A 153 2.10 -23.77 7.31
N ASP A 154 3.01 -23.77 8.29
CA ASP A 154 3.05 -22.75 9.34
C ASP A 154 3.30 -21.34 8.80
N ALA A 155 4.11 -21.20 7.75
CA ALA A 155 4.42 -19.90 7.14
C ALA A 155 3.20 -19.23 6.48
N PHE A 156 2.20 -20.01 6.04
CA PHE A 156 0.99 -19.47 5.43
C PHE A 156 -0.12 -19.15 6.44
N LYS A 157 -0.04 -19.65 7.68
CA LYS A 157 -1.08 -19.46 8.71
C LYS A 157 -1.32 -17.99 9.03
N GLU A 158 -0.26 -17.17 9.09
CA GLU A 158 -0.39 -15.75 9.40
C GLU A 158 -1.08 -14.96 8.27
N ALA A 159 -0.90 -15.37 7.01
CA ALA A 159 -1.49 -14.70 5.84
C ALA A 159 -2.90 -15.21 5.50
N LEU A 160 -3.30 -16.38 6.01
CA LEU A 160 -4.59 -17.02 5.69
C LEU A 160 -5.81 -16.14 6.04
N PRO A 161 -5.90 -15.53 7.25
CA PRO A 161 -7.04 -14.68 7.60
C PRO A 161 -7.21 -13.50 6.64
N PHE A 162 -6.10 -12.88 6.23
CA PHE A 162 -6.11 -11.79 5.26
C PHE A 162 -6.58 -12.28 3.89
N THR A 163 -6.09 -13.45 3.44
CA THR A 163 -6.50 -14.05 2.17
C THR A 163 -7.99 -14.38 2.15
N ALA A 164 -8.50 -14.98 3.23
CA ALA A 164 -9.93 -15.31 3.37
C ALA A 164 -10.80 -14.05 3.39
N LEU A 165 -10.37 -13.02 4.13
CA LEU A 165 -11.04 -11.73 4.15
C LEU A 165 -11.13 -11.15 2.73
N LEU A 166 -10.04 -11.18 1.96
CA LEU A 166 -9.97 -10.67 0.60
C LEU A 166 -10.90 -11.42 -0.38
N VAL A 167 -11.04 -12.74 -0.24
CA VAL A 167 -12.01 -13.53 -1.03
C VAL A 167 -13.45 -13.15 -0.68
N VAL A 168 -13.80 -13.10 0.60
CA VAL A 168 -15.14 -12.65 1.05
C VAL A 168 -15.41 -11.24 0.55
N PHE A 169 -14.38 -10.41 0.58
CA PHE A 169 -14.45 -9.03 0.17
C PHE A 169 -14.77 -8.86 -1.31
N PHE A 170 -14.06 -9.56 -2.20
CA PHE A 170 -14.40 -9.54 -3.62
C PHE A 170 -15.79 -10.12 -3.91
N GLY A 171 -16.25 -11.08 -3.11
CA GLY A 171 -17.65 -11.54 -3.17
C GLY A 171 -18.63 -10.40 -2.88
N VAL A 172 -18.39 -9.61 -1.83
CA VAL A 172 -19.22 -8.44 -1.48
C VAL A 172 -19.12 -7.34 -2.54
N VAL A 173 -17.94 -7.04 -3.08
CA VAL A 173 -17.75 -6.09 -4.20
C VAL A 173 -18.62 -6.50 -5.38
N SER A 174 -18.58 -7.78 -5.77
CA SER A 174 -19.34 -8.29 -6.90
C SER A 174 -20.84 -8.09 -6.69
N VAL A 175 -21.36 -8.38 -5.50
CA VAL A 175 -22.79 -8.15 -5.18
C VAL A 175 -23.13 -6.66 -5.24
N ILE A 176 -22.24 -5.79 -4.77
CA ILE A 176 -22.50 -4.34 -4.77
C ILE A 176 -22.52 -3.77 -6.18
N ALA A 177 -21.63 -4.24 -7.04
CA ALA A 177 -21.61 -3.92 -8.46
C ALA A 177 -22.88 -4.45 -9.15
N ASP A 178 -23.25 -5.71 -8.93
CA ASP A 178 -24.45 -6.32 -9.51
C ASP A 178 -25.76 -5.63 -9.09
N GLN A 179 -25.77 -4.93 -7.94
CA GLN A 179 -26.92 -4.18 -7.45
C GLN A 179 -26.88 -2.68 -7.82
N GLU A 180 -25.88 -2.24 -8.58
CA GLU A 180 -25.70 -0.84 -9.03
C GLU A 180 -25.79 0.18 -7.87
N LEU A 181 -25.37 -0.24 -6.66
CA LEU A 181 -25.57 0.56 -5.43
C LEU A 181 -24.89 1.93 -5.49
N PHE A 182 -23.83 2.06 -6.29
CA PHE A 182 -23.08 3.30 -6.47
C PHE A 182 -23.50 4.09 -7.72
N ALA A 183 -24.27 3.51 -8.64
CA ALA A 183 -24.70 4.18 -9.86
C ALA A 183 -25.38 5.55 -9.62
N PRO A 184 -26.24 5.75 -8.59
CA PRO A 184 -26.81 7.06 -8.31
C PRO A 184 -25.75 8.12 -7.94
N ILE A 185 -24.70 7.71 -7.22
CA ILE A 185 -23.60 8.59 -6.82
C ILE A 185 -22.77 8.95 -8.05
N ILE A 186 -22.42 7.95 -8.87
CA ILE A 186 -21.66 8.15 -10.11
C ILE A 186 -22.41 9.08 -11.06
N ASN A 187 -23.69 8.81 -11.32
CA ASN A 187 -24.54 9.64 -12.18
C ASN A 187 -24.66 11.07 -11.64
N TYR A 188 -24.76 11.25 -10.32
CA TYR A 188 -24.73 12.57 -9.73
C TYR A 188 -23.41 13.31 -10.01
N VAL A 189 -22.27 12.64 -9.88
CA VAL A 189 -20.97 13.26 -10.19
C VAL A 189 -20.85 13.55 -11.68
N LEU A 190 -21.22 12.62 -12.56
CA LEU A 190 -21.19 12.79 -14.01
C LEU A 190 -22.13 13.89 -14.51
N SER A 191 -23.18 14.22 -13.75
CA SER A 191 -24.07 15.37 -14.03
C SER A 191 -23.41 16.73 -13.78
N LYS A 192 -22.24 16.77 -13.12
CA LYS A 192 -21.49 18.01 -12.85
C LYS A 192 -20.58 18.38 -14.02
N SER A 193 -20.12 19.62 -14.03
CA SER A 193 -19.13 20.08 -15.01
C SER A 193 -17.87 19.23 -14.95
N THR A 194 -17.33 18.89 -16.12
CA THR A 194 -16.13 18.05 -16.28
C THR A 194 -14.97 18.50 -15.40
N ASP A 195 -14.81 19.81 -15.24
CA ASP A 195 -13.72 20.44 -14.50
C ASP A 195 -13.78 20.21 -12.98
N ILE A 196 -14.95 19.80 -12.44
CA ILE A 196 -15.11 19.53 -11.00
C ILE A 196 -15.28 18.05 -10.66
N GLN A 197 -15.42 17.18 -11.67
CA GLN A 197 -15.64 15.75 -11.44
C GLN A 197 -14.44 15.09 -10.74
N PRO A 198 -13.17 15.27 -11.20
CA PRO A 198 -12.01 14.66 -10.54
C PRO A 198 -11.91 15.00 -9.05
N GLN A 199 -12.23 16.24 -8.67
CA GLN A 199 -12.18 16.74 -7.30
C GLN A 199 -13.24 16.06 -6.42
N ILE A 200 -14.46 15.90 -6.95
CA ILE A 200 -15.54 15.21 -6.23
C ILE A 200 -15.19 13.72 -6.09
N PHE A 201 -14.68 13.08 -7.14
CA PHE A 201 -14.23 11.69 -7.07
C PHE A 201 -13.09 11.53 -6.06
N PHE A 202 -12.08 12.39 -6.06
CA PHE A 202 -10.98 12.34 -5.10
C PHE A 202 -11.49 12.38 -3.65
N LEU A 203 -12.40 13.31 -3.33
CA LEU A 203 -12.95 13.44 -1.99
C LEU A 203 -13.87 12.28 -1.61
N ALA A 204 -14.78 11.88 -2.50
CA ALA A 204 -15.72 10.80 -2.23
C ALA A 204 -15.00 9.45 -2.03
N ASN A 205 -14.06 9.13 -2.93
CA ASN A 205 -13.21 7.94 -2.80
C ASN A 205 -12.34 8.04 -1.55
N GLY A 206 -11.80 9.21 -1.24
CA GLY A 206 -11.00 9.44 -0.02
C GLY A 206 -11.75 9.15 1.26
N ILE A 207 -12.97 9.66 1.39
CA ILE A 207 -13.81 9.44 2.57
C ILE A 207 -14.20 7.97 2.69
N LEU A 208 -14.64 7.35 1.59
CA LEU A 208 -15.04 5.95 1.59
C LEU A 208 -13.86 5.03 1.88
N SER A 209 -12.72 5.29 1.25
CA SER A 209 -11.49 4.51 1.43
C SER A 209 -10.79 4.78 2.76
N ALA A 210 -11.17 5.82 3.50
CA ALA A 210 -10.74 5.99 4.89
C ALA A 210 -11.53 5.09 5.85
N ILE A 211 -12.69 4.55 5.45
CA ILE A 211 -13.56 3.72 6.30
C ILE A 211 -13.60 2.27 5.79
N SER A 212 -13.38 2.07 4.49
CA SER A 212 -13.35 0.78 3.79
C SER A 212 -11.98 0.55 3.14
N ASP A 213 -11.68 -0.68 2.77
CA ASP A 213 -10.43 -1.04 2.08
C ASP A 213 -10.32 -0.34 0.71
N ASN A 214 -9.11 0.09 0.36
CA ASN A 214 -8.85 0.86 -0.85
C ASN A 214 -9.04 0.08 -2.16
N VAL A 215 -8.80 -1.23 -2.16
CA VAL A 215 -9.02 -2.10 -3.34
C VAL A 215 -10.50 -2.17 -3.69
N PHE A 216 -11.37 -2.18 -2.67
CA PHE A 216 -12.82 -2.15 -2.81
C PHE A 216 -13.32 -0.96 -3.62
N VAL A 217 -12.99 0.22 -3.10
CA VAL A 217 -13.54 1.49 -3.52
C VAL A 217 -13.03 1.73 -4.93
N ALA A 218 -11.74 1.46 -5.16
CA ALA A 218 -11.15 1.51 -6.48
C ALA A 218 -11.87 0.61 -7.48
N THR A 219 -12.16 -0.65 -7.12
CA THR A 219 -12.79 -1.63 -8.02
C THR A 219 -14.19 -1.21 -8.45
N ILE A 220 -15.01 -0.75 -7.51
CA ILE A 220 -16.38 -0.29 -7.81
C ILE A 220 -16.30 0.92 -8.75
N TYR A 221 -15.58 1.96 -8.32
CA TYR A 221 -15.58 3.23 -9.01
C TYR A 221 -14.95 3.16 -10.41
N ILE A 222 -13.88 2.38 -10.59
CA ILE A 222 -13.22 2.27 -11.90
C ILE A 222 -14.09 1.50 -12.90
N ASN A 223 -14.79 0.46 -12.47
CA ASN A 223 -15.67 -0.31 -13.35
C ASN A 223 -16.89 0.52 -13.80
N GLU A 224 -17.47 1.30 -12.89
CA GLU A 224 -18.58 2.21 -13.21
C GLU A 224 -18.19 3.28 -14.24
N ILE A 225 -17.03 3.93 -14.06
CA ILE A 225 -16.57 4.93 -15.06
C ILE A 225 -16.14 4.26 -16.36
N LYS A 226 -15.67 3.00 -16.31
CA LYS A 226 -15.37 2.22 -17.51
C LYS A 226 -16.64 1.90 -18.29
N GLU A 227 -17.72 1.53 -17.60
CA GLU A 227 -19.02 1.32 -18.24
C GLU A 227 -19.54 2.61 -18.86
N ALA A 228 -19.41 3.75 -18.16
CA ALA A 228 -19.74 5.06 -18.72
C ALA A 228 -18.90 5.40 -19.97
N LEU A 229 -17.63 4.98 -20.03
CA LEU A 229 -16.80 5.11 -21.23
C LEU A 229 -17.29 4.19 -22.36
N ASP A 230 -17.57 2.93 -22.06
CA ASP A 230 -18.05 1.94 -23.02
C ASP A 230 -19.43 2.33 -23.61
N MET A 231 -20.28 2.98 -22.81
CA MET A 231 -21.56 3.57 -23.24
C MET A 231 -21.41 4.92 -23.98
N ASN A 232 -20.19 5.44 -24.15
CA ASN A 232 -19.91 6.76 -24.73
C ASN A 232 -20.52 7.95 -23.94
N THR A 233 -20.82 7.77 -22.66
CA THR A 233 -21.28 8.84 -21.75
C THR A 233 -20.14 9.80 -21.42
N ILE A 234 -18.90 9.29 -21.36
CA ILE A 234 -17.68 10.07 -21.11
C ILE A 234 -16.64 9.85 -22.20
N THR A 235 -15.74 10.82 -22.38
CA THR A 235 -14.61 10.69 -23.32
C THR A 235 -13.44 9.92 -22.71
N ARG A 236 -12.53 9.41 -23.54
CA ARG A 236 -11.31 8.74 -23.04
C ARG A 236 -10.44 9.67 -22.18
N SER A 237 -10.31 10.94 -22.53
CA SER A 237 -9.55 11.92 -21.74
C SER A 237 -10.20 12.15 -20.38
N GLN A 238 -11.53 12.22 -20.34
CA GLN A 238 -12.28 12.34 -19.10
C GLN A 238 -12.10 11.09 -18.24
N PHE A 239 -12.25 9.89 -18.82
CA PHE A 239 -11.99 8.62 -18.13
C PHE A 239 -10.58 8.59 -17.52
N ASP A 240 -9.55 9.00 -18.26
CA ASP A 240 -8.17 8.97 -17.76
C ASP A 240 -8.01 9.91 -16.53
N ASN A 241 -8.58 11.13 -16.56
CA ASN A 241 -8.54 12.05 -15.40
C ASN A 241 -9.32 11.49 -14.21
N LEU A 242 -10.49 10.89 -14.44
CA LEU A 242 -11.29 10.26 -13.40
C LEU A 242 -10.58 9.05 -12.79
N ALA A 243 -9.91 8.22 -13.60
CA ALA A 243 -9.13 7.09 -13.13
C ALA A 243 -7.94 7.52 -12.26
N ILE A 244 -7.25 8.63 -12.61
CA ILE A 244 -6.21 9.23 -11.76
C ILE A 244 -6.81 9.73 -10.43
N ALA A 245 -7.96 10.41 -10.48
CA ALA A 245 -8.64 10.91 -9.28
C ALA A 245 -9.13 9.79 -8.35
N ILE A 246 -9.65 8.69 -8.91
CA ILE A 246 -10.03 7.49 -8.15
C ILE A 246 -8.79 6.88 -7.52
N ASN A 247 -7.72 6.64 -8.30
CA ASN A 247 -6.51 6.03 -7.78
C ASN A 247 -5.89 6.83 -6.63
N THR A 248 -5.69 8.13 -6.85
CA THR A 248 -5.09 9.02 -5.85
C THR A 248 -6.03 9.22 -4.66
N GLY A 249 -7.34 9.28 -4.91
CA GLY A 249 -8.39 9.38 -3.90
C GLY A 249 -8.54 8.13 -3.03
N THR A 250 -8.28 6.92 -3.53
CA THR A 250 -8.30 5.71 -2.70
C THR A 250 -6.97 5.43 -2.01
N ASN A 251 -5.85 5.94 -2.53
CA ASN A 251 -4.54 5.70 -1.94
C ASN A 251 -4.14 6.71 -0.86
N ILE A 252 -4.44 8.00 -1.06
CA ILE A 252 -3.88 9.07 -0.22
C ILE A 252 -4.67 9.27 1.09
N PRO A 253 -5.99 9.54 1.04
CA PRO A 253 -6.77 9.80 2.24
C PRO A 253 -7.04 8.53 3.06
N SER A 254 -6.88 7.33 2.47
CA SER A 254 -7.11 6.05 3.15
C SER A 254 -6.12 5.77 4.29
N ILE A 255 -4.96 6.41 4.29
CA ILE A 255 -3.98 6.39 5.39
C ILE A 255 -4.59 6.88 6.71
N ALA A 256 -5.72 7.60 6.68
CA ALA A 256 -6.43 8.11 7.84
C ALA A 256 -6.76 7.07 8.91
N THR A 257 -7.07 5.84 8.49
CA THR A 257 -7.46 4.79 9.43
C THR A 257 -6.80 3.46 9.09
N PRO A 258 -6.70 2.54 10.07
CA PRO A 258 -6.16 1.22 9.83
C PRO A 258 -6.95 0.40 8.81
N ASN A 259 -8.24 0.68 8.64
CA ASN A 259 -9.10 -0.06 7.71
C ASN A 259 -8.90 0.36 6.26
N GLY A 260 -8.40 1.58 6.03
CA GLY A 260 -8.26 2.11 4.69
C GLY A 260 -7.13 1.49 3.88
N GLN A 261 -6.14 0.93 4.55
CA GLN A 261 -4.99 0.29 3.92
C GLN A 261 -4.66 -1.07 4.53
N ALA A 262 -4.49 -2.08 3.67
CA ALA A 262 -4.13 -3.43 4.07
C ALA A 262 -2.88 -3.50 4.96
N ALA A 263 -1.86 -2.68 4.68
CA ALA A 263 -0.62 -2.66 5.48
C ALA A 263 -0.87 -2.21 6.93
N PHE A 264 -1.78 -1.25 7.14
CA PHE A 264 -2.12 -0.76 8.47
C PHE A 264 -2.96 -1.79 9.23
N LEU A 265 -3.96 -2.38 8.58
CA LEU A 265 -4.78 -3.43 9.17
C LEU A 265 -3.93 -4.64 9.54
N PHE A 266 -3.05 -5.08 8.63
CA PHE A 266 -2.12 -6.17 8.88
C PHE A 266 -1.27 -5.91 10.12
N LEU A 267 -0.64 -4.73 10.21
CA LEU A 267 0.14 -4.37 11.39
C LEU A 267 -0.71 -4.38 12.66
N LEU A 268 -1.93 -3.84 12.62
CA LEU A 268 -2.81 -3.80 13.78
C LEU A 268 -3.23 -5.20 14.25
N THR A 269 -3.42 -6.14 13.32
CA THR A 269 -3.76 -7.54 13.61
C THR A 269 -2.54 -8.41 13.94
N SER A 270 -1.33 -7.91 13.69
CA SER A 270 -0.10 -8.67 13.93
C SER A 270 0.19 -8.85 15.42
N SER A 271 0.99 -9.87 15.73
CA SER A 271 1.53 -10.10 17.08
C SER A 271 2.44 -8.95 17.57
N LEU A 272 2.93 -8.10 16.65
CA LEU A 272 3.79 -6.97 16.97
C LEU A 272 3.03 -5.81 17.62
N ALA A 273 1.82 -5.49 17.14
CA ALA A 273 1.02 -4.36 17.64
C ALA A 273 0.88 -4.30 19.18
N PRO A 274 0.50 -5.39 19.89
CA PRO A 274 0.42 -5.37 21.35
C PRO A 274 1.80 -5.21 22.02
N LEU A 275 2.88 -5.71 21.42
CA LEU A 275 4.24 -5.59 21.98
C LEU A 275 4.74 -4.14 21.99
N ILE A 276 4.32 -3.33 21.00
CA ILE A 276 4.70 -1.92 20.86
C ILE A 276 3.65 -0.94 21.38
N ASN A 277 2.61 -1.43 22.08
CA ASN A 277 1.48 -0.64 22.57
C ASN A 277 0.82 0.21 21.45
N LEU A 278 0.60 -0.40 20.28
CA LEU A 278 -0.05 0.25 19.14
C LEU A 278 -1.52 -0.16 19.08
N SER A 279 -2.37 0.66 19.70
CA SER A 279 -3.83 0.53 19.59
C SER A 279 -4.36 1.19 18.31
N TYR A 280 -5.60 0.85 17.92
CA TYR A 280 -6.30 1.48 16.79
C TYR A 280 -6.25 3.01 16.86
N ILE A 281 -6.66 3.59 18.00
CA ILE A 281 -6.67 5.05 18.20
C ILE A 281 -5.25 5.62 18.15
N ARG A 282 -4.26 4.91 18.70
CA ARG A 282 -2.87 5.36 18.64
C ARG A 282 -2.35 5.40 17.21
N MET A 283 -2.71 4.40 16.39
CA MET A 283 -2.35 4.36 14.97
C MET A 283 -2.99 5.53 14.21
N VAL A 284 -4.29 5.80 14.42
CA VAL A 284 -4.98 6.95 13.82
C VAL A 284 -4.31 8.28 14.20
N LEU A 285 -3.97 8.46 15.48
CA LEU A 285 -3.30 9.69 15.94
C LEU A 285 -1.92 9.88 15.31
N MET A 286 -1.16 8.80 15.13
CA MET A 286 0.15 8.83 14.47
C MET A 286 0.02 9.04 12.95
N ALA A 287 -1.04 8.54 12.32
CA ALA A 287 -1.28 8.72 10.88
C ALA A 287 -1.88 10.10 10.53
N LEU A 288 -2.52 10.77 11.49
CA LEU A 288 -3.25 12.02 11.26
C LEU A 288 -2.40 13.15 10.63
N PRO A 289 -1.16 13.44 11.07
CA PRO A 289 -0.35 14.48 10.45
C PRO A 289 -0.10 14.21 8.96
N TYR A 290 0.21 12.96 8.62
CA TYR A 290 0.36 12.52 7.23
C TYR A 290 -0.95 12.66 6.47
N THR A 291 -2.04 12.15 7.03
CA THR A 291 -3.36 12.19 6.41
C THR A 291 -3.75 13.62 6.01
N ILE A 292 -3.58 14.58 6.92
CA ILE A 292 -3.91 15.98 6.68
C ILE A 292 -3.05 16.55 5.55
N VAL A 293 -1.71 16.45 5.67
CA VAL A 293 -0.80 17.05 4.69
C VAL A 293 -0.97 16.42 3.32
N LEU A 294 -1.01 15.09 3.25
CA LEU A 294 -1.09 14.35 1.99
C LEU A 294 -2.45 14.55 1.32
N SER A 295 -3.56 14.54 2.08
CA SER A 295 -4.88 14.78 1.50
C SER A 295 -5.02 16.19 0.96
N ILE A 296 -4.48 17.21 1.66
CA ILE A 296 -4.50 18.60 1.19
C ILE A 296 -3.65 18.74 -0.08
N VAL A 297 -2.42 18.24 -0.08
CA VAL A 297 -1.52 18.34 -1.25
C VAL A 297 -2.06 17.53 -2.43
N GLY A 298 -2.62 16.35 -2.17
CA GLY A 298 -3.28 15.53 -3.18
C GLY A 298 -4.48 16.25 -3.79
N TYR A 299 -5.37 16.79 -2.96
CA TYR A 299 -6.53 17.56 -3.42
C TYR A 299 -6.12 18.79 -4.23
N LEU A 300 -5.14 19.58 -3.75
CA LEU A 300 -4.62 20.72 -4.49
C LEU A 300 -3.99 20.29 -5.83
N SER A 301 -3.30 19.15 -5.87
CA SER A 301 -2.72 18.64 -7.12
C SER A 301 -3.82 18.24 -8.10
N VAL A 302 -4.87 17.55 -7.63
CA VAL A 302 -6.05 17.24 -8.46
C VAL A 302 -6.70 18.51 -9.00
N VAL A 303 -6.89 19.55 -8.17
CA VAL A 303 -7.50 20.82 -8.59
C VAL A 303 -6.68 21.55 -9.65
N ASN A 304 -5.35 21.46 -9.62
CA ASN A 304 -4.48 22.23 -10.51
C ASN A 304 -4.05 21.46 -11.77
N PHE A 305 -4.07 20.12 -11.74
CA PHE A 305 -3.52 19.28 -12.82
C PHE A 305 -4.53 18.40 -13.55
N LEU A 306 -5.74 18.18 -13.01
CA LEU A 306 -6.81 17.37 -13.64
C LEU A 306 -8.01 18.23 -14.02
#